data_AF-A0A966TT01-F1
#
_entry.id   AF-A0A966TT01-F1
#
_cell.length_a   1.000
_cell.length_b   1.000
_cell.length_c   1.000
_cell.angle_alpha   90.00
_cell.angle_beta   90.00
_cell.angle_gamma   90.00
#
_symmetry.space_group_name_H-M   'P 1'
#
loop_
_entity.id
_entity.type
_entity.pdbx_description
1 polymer ?
#
loop_
_entity_poly.entity_id
_entity_poly.type
_entity_poly.pdbx_seq_one_letter_code
_entity_poly.pdbx_strand_id
1 'polypeptide(L)' 'MNQHITLTDEGQTPEMAHPCALTFNSNDPSGAGGLTADILAMSSVGTHVLAISTGSYLR' A
#
# COMPACT_ATOMS: atom_id res chain seq x y z
N MET A 1 6.16 23.86 10.98
CA MET A 1 5.53 22.99 11.98
C MET A 1 4.69 21.94 11.27
N ASN A 2 5.19 20.72 11.11
CA ASN A 2 4.34 19.62 10.66
C ASN A 2 3.58 19.09 11.88
N GLN A 3 2.26 19.28 11.88
CA GLN A 3 1.38 18.76 12.91
C GLN A 3 1.52 17.24 12.91
N HIS A 4 1.92 16.68 14.05
CA HIS A 4 1.90 15.25 14.27
C HIS A 4 0.44 14.81 14.22
N ILE A 5 0.07 14.01 13.23
CA ILE A 5 -1.26 13.42 13.15
C ILE A 5 -1.39 12.50 14.36
N THR A 6 -2.14 12.92 15.38
CA THR A 6 -2.48 12.03 16.51
C THR A 6 -3.52 11.06 15.98
N LEU A 7 -3.06 9.89 15.55
CA LEU A 7 -3.94 8.78 15.23
C LEU A 7 -4.59 8.34 16.56
N THR A 8 -5.91 8.44 16.65
CA THR A 8 -6.68 7.92 17.78
C THR A 8 -6.64 6.40 17.73
N ASP A 9 -5.58 5.82 18.27
CA ASP A 9 -5.56 4.44 18.70
C ASP A 9 -4.94 4.40 20.10
N GLU A 10 -5.79 4.23 21.10
CA GLU A 10 -5.44 4.09 22.51
C GLU A 10 -4.80 2.70 22.74
N GLY A 11 -3.72 2.38 22.01
CA GLY A 11 -3.14 1.03 22.01
C GLY A 11 -1.79 0.89 21.29
N GLN A 12 -1.57 1.56 20.17
CA GLN A 12 -0.38 1.31 19.34
C GLN A 12 0.92 1.95 19.85
N THR A 13 1.75 1.13 20.51
CA THR A 13 3.19 1.37 20.60
C THR A 13 3.78 1.41 19.17
N PRO A 14 4.88 2.17 18.91
CA PRO A 14 5.47 2.29 17.57
C PRO A 14 5.89 0.95 16.95
N GLU A 15 6.03 -0.10 17.76
CA GLU A 15 6.28 -1.47 17.30
C GLU A 15 5.06 -2.13 16.64
N MET A 16 3.84 -1.67 16.95
CA MET A 16 2.58 -2.18 16.42
C MET A 16 2.06 -1.39 15.20
N ALA A 17 2.86 -0.45 14.68
CA ALA A 17 2.52 0.27 13.46
C ALA A 17 2.97 -0.53 12.23
N HIS A 18 2.01 -1.07 11.46
CA HIS A 18 2.31 -1.68 10.17
C HIS A 18 2.92 -0.64 9.22
N PRO A 19 3.95 -0.98 8.43
CA PRO A 19 4.46 -0.08 7.41
C PRO A 19 3.32 0.29 6.45
N CYS A 20 3.24 1.56 6.06
CA CYS A 20 2.26 2.06 5.10
C CYS A 20 3.02 2.59 3.88
N ALA A 21 2.73 2.03 2.70
CA ALA A 21 3.45 2.36 1.47
C ALA A 21 2.49 2.70 0.34
N LEU A 22 2.85 3.74 -0.41
CA LEU A 22 2.14 4.20 -1.59
C LEU A 22 2.83 3.66 -2.85
N THR A 23 2.08 3.03 -3.75
CA THR A 23 2.58 2.59 -5.06
C THR A 23 1.76 3.17 -6.22
N PHE A 24 2.43 3.48 -7.31
CA PHE A 24 1.84 3.95 -8.56
C PHE A 24 2.25 3.02 -9.69
N ASN A 25 1.28 2.33 -10.28
CA ASN A 25 1.56 1.41 -11.38
C ASN A 25 0.31 1.19 -12.25
N SER A 26 0.48 0.54 -13.40
CA SER A 26 -0.63 0.10 -14.24
C SER A 26 -1.28 -1.17 -13.68
N ASN A 27 -2.61 -1.25 -13.75
CA ASN A 27 -3.37 -2.46 -13.48
C ASN A 27 -3.17 -3.49 -14.60
N ASP A 28 -2.63 -4.66 -14.27
CA ASP A 28 -2.68 -5.86 -15.11
C ASP A 28 -3.90 -6.71 -14.69
N PRO A 29 -4.98 -6.76 -15.49
CA PRO A 29 -6.21 -7.47 -15.12
C PRO A 29 -6.03 -8.98 -14.95
N SER A 30 -4.94 -9.55 -15.48
CA SER A 30 -4.64 -10.97 -15.28
C SER A 30 -4.08 -11.27 -13.88
N GLY A 31 -3.61 -10.24 -13.18
CA GLY A 31 -2.95 -10.38 -11.88
C GLY A 31 -1.53 -10.94 -11.94
N ALA A 32 -0.95 -11.15 -13.13
CA ALA A 32 0.40 -11.67 -13.28
C ALA A 32 1.48 -10.63 -12.95
N GLY A 33 1.17 -9.33 -13.11
CA GLY A 33 2.10 -8.23 -12.90
C GLY A 33 1.43 -6.92 -12.46
N GLY A 34 2.13 -5.82 -12.74
CA GLY A 34 1.64 -4.46 -12.51
C GLY A 34 1.27 -4.19 -11.05
N LEU A 35 0.20 -3.40 -10.87
CA LEU A 35 -0.30 -2.98 -9.57
C LEU A 35 -0.64 -4.16 -8.65
N THR A 36 -1.10 -5.27 -9.21
CA THR A 36 -1.43 -6.49 -8.44
C THR A 36 -0.18 -7.14 -7.86
N ALA A 37 0.92 -7.20 -8.62
CA ALA A 37 2.18 -7.73 -8.13
C ALA A 37 2.77 -6.87 -7.00
N ASP A 38 2.70 -5.54 -7.13
CA ASP A 38 3.14 -4.61 -6.08
C ASP A 38 2.34 -4.81 -4.79
N ILE A 39 1.00 -4.92 -4.89
CA ILE A 39 0.11 -5.18 -3.75
C ILE A 39 0.49 -6.50 -3.07
N LEU A 40 0.67 -7.58 -3.83
CA LEU A 40 1.00 -8.89 -3.27
C LEU A 40 2.35 -8.88 -2.56
N ALA A 41 3.37 -8.30 -3.18
CA ALA A 41 4.71 -8.23 -2.60
C ALA A 41 4.71 -7.45 -1.28
N MET A 42 4.11 -6.26 -1.27
CA MET A 42 4.06 -5.43 -0.06
C MET A 42 3.15 -6.02 1.02
N SER A 43 2.00 -6.58 0.65
CA SER A 43 1.10 -7.22 1.61
C SER A 43 1.73 -8.46 2.24
N SER A 44 2.60 -9.17 1.50
CA SER A 44 3.31 -10.36 2.03
C SER A 44 4.22 -10.07 3.23
N VAL A 45 4.68 -8.82 3.37
CA VAL A 45 5.49 -8.35 4.51
C VAL A 45 4.68 -7.55 5.54
N GLY A 46 3.34 -7.59 5.45
CA GLY A 46 2.45 -6.90 6.39
C GLY A 46 2.31 -5.40 6.16
N THR A 47 2.65 -4.90 4.97
CA THR A 47 2.49 -3.48 4.62
C THR A 47 1.04 -3.16 4.29
N HIS A 48 0.52 -2.06 4.83
CA HIS A 48 -0.74 -1.46 4.41
C HIS A 48 -0.52 -0.67 3.10
N VAL A 49 -1.03 -1.21 1.99
CA VAL A 49 -0.75 -0.66 0.65
C VAL A 49 -1.78 0.41 0.27
N LEU A 50 -1.31 1.61 -0.06
CA LEU A 50 -2.06 2.61 -0.83
C LEU A 50 -1.75 2.41 -2.32
N ALA A 51 -2.65 1.76 -3.03
CA ALA A 51 -2.46 1.44 -4.44
C ALA A 51 -3.10 2.51 -5.35
N ILE A 52 -2.31 3.11 -6.24
CA ILE A 52 -2.79 4.06 -7.25
C ILE A 52 -2.61 3.45 -8.65
N SER A 53 -3.74 3.19 -9.32
CA SER A 53 -3.74 2.76 -10.71
C SER A 53 -3.54 3.98 -11.63
N THR A 54 -2.46 3.98 -12.40
CA THR A 54 -2.17 5.03 -13.40
C THR A 54 -2.82 4.75 -14.76
N GLY A 55 -3.30 3.53 -14.96
CA GLY A 55 -3.91 3.05 -16.20
C GLY A 55 -4.14 1.53 -16.11
N SER A 56 -4.81 0.95 -17.11
CA SER A 56 -5.02 -0.49 -17.20
C SER A 56 -4.42 -1.04 -18.49
N TYR A 57 -3.73 -2.16 -18.39
CA TYR A 57 -3.24 -2.87 -19.55
C TYR A 57 -4.43 -3.51 -20.30
N LEU A 58 -4.51 -3.25 -21.60
CA LEU A 58 -5.45 -3.87 -22.51
C LEU A 58 -4.67 -4.81 -23.44
N ARG A 59 -5.14 -6.05 -23.56
CA ARG A 59 -4.54 -7.07 -24.42
C ARG A 59 -5.60 -7.78 -25.24
#